data_AF-A0AA39F8D3-F1
#
_entry.id   AF-A0AA39F8D3-F1
#
_cell.length_a   1.000
_cell.length_b   1.000
_cell.length_c   1.000
_cell.angle_alpha   90.00
_cell.angle_beta   90.00
_cell.angle_gamma   90.00
#
_symmetry.space_group_name_H-M   'P 1'
#
loop_
_entity.id
_entity.type
_entity.pdbx_description
1 polymer ?
#
loop_
_entity_poly.entity_id
_entity_poly.type
_entity_poly.pdbx_seq_one_letter_code
_entity_poly.pdbx_strand_id
1 'polypeptide(L)'
;MSTMNKMVKLRKGIRECDEHSANIKEKPQPTRGNFDFDIWTQKSENLNQIDSQWLTSDTLRHTIAIKGIRKRKIPATLHKKPSVVSPIEIPHPGTSYNPSYDDHQKLLHEVAEKEQKLMKEEAHLNRVTTKMFKKVSAETQDKVWMKESSEGLPLNTNDKEIKSEEENDNDDPNRISINPPVKNMKKTLVKRRKQREQKKLAFEMKNKKLEKKKIGDMYKLRFLEKNISKIEEKQKILRNKREKIKAIKSSEPKVLAKTKFEPAEPDFKMGNELSGNLRNADPTGNLLKDRYKSLQQRNIVAPSTRVLKRNKAKVKKYIKADHKITMPSTK
;
A
#
# COMPACT_ATOMS: atom_id res chain seq x y z
N MET A 1 -45.91 8.54 1.94
CA MET A 1 -46.11 8.74 0.49
C MET A 1 -44.88 9.27 -0.27
N SER A 2 -44.11 10.23 0.27
CA SER A 2 -42.94 10.82 -0.43
C SER A 2 -41.80 9.82 -0.75
N THR A 3 -41.56 8.85 0.14
CA THR A 3 -40.49 7.83 -0.02
C THR A 3 -40.81 6.79 -1.11
N MET A 4 -42.06 6.30 -1.18
CA MET A 4 -42.51 5.41 -2.25
C MET A 4 -42.45 6.08 -3.62
N ASN A 5 -42.86 7.34 -3.74
CA ASN A 5 -42.77 8.09 -5.00
C ASN A 5 -41.32 8.29 -5.48
N LYS A 6 -40.37 8.48 -4.55
CA LYS A 6 -38.93 8.52 -4.89
C LYS A 6 -38.43 7.17 -5.39
N MET A 7 -38.83 6.06 -4.75
CA MET A 7 -38.45 4.70 -5.18
C MET A 7 -39.03 4.34 -6.56
N VAL A 8 -40.27 4.73 -6.85
CA VAL A 8 -40.91 4.52 -8.16
C VAL A 8 -40.19 5.31 -9.25
N LYS A 9 -39.82 6.58 -9.00
CA LYS A 9 -39.05 7.39 -9.97
C LYS A 9 -37.66 6.80 -10.25
N LEU A 10 -36.97 6.30 -9.22
CA LEU A 10 -35.69 5.60 -9.36
C LEU A 10 -35.82 4.34 -10.22
N ARG A 11 -36.84 3.51 -9.97
CA ARG A 11 -37.09 2.29 -10.77
C ARG A 11 -37.43 2.59 -12.22
N LYS A 12 -38.20 3.66 -12.50
CA LYS A 12 -38.47 4.11 -13.87
C LYS A 12 -37.21 4.56 -14.59
N GLY A 13 -36.36 5.37 -13.94
CA GLY A 13 -35.09 5.79 -14.51
C GLY A 13 -34.12 4.64 -14.80
N ILE A 14 -34.09 3.61 -13.94
CA ILE A 14 -33.29 2.39 -14.17
C ILE A 14 -33.82 1.63 -15.40
N ARG A 15 -35.14 1.42 -15.51
CA ARG A 15 -35.76 0.76 -16.67
C ARG A 15 -35.47 1.49 -17.98
N GLU A 16 -35.62 2.80 -18.01
CA GLU A 16 -35.30 3.62 -19.19
C GLU A 16 -33.82 3.51 -19.59
N CYS A 17 -32.90 3.40 -18.62
CA CYS A 17 -31.48 3.16 -18.88
C CYS A 17 -31.24 1.75 -19.44
N ASP A 18 -31.90 0.74 -18.88
CA ASP A 18 -31.78 -0.65 -19.30
C ASP A 18 -32.34 -0.87 -20.71
N GLU A 19 -33.54 -0.33 -21.01
CA GLU A 19 -34.16 -0.34 -22.35
C GLU A 19 -33.28 0.37 -23.39
N HIS A 20 -32.73 1.54 -23.04
CA HIS A 20 -31.80 2.24 -23.93
C HIS A 20 -30.54 1.41 -24.20
N SER A 21 -30.02 0.71 -23.19
CA SER A 21 -28.86 -0.17 -23.35
C SER A 21 -29.17 -1.41 -24.19
N ALA A 22 -30.39 -1.95 -24.11
CA ALA A 22 -30.87 -3.04 -24.93
C ALA A 22 -31.01 -2.60 -26.39
N ASN A 23 -31.65 -1.45 -26.65
CA ASN A 23 -31.76 -0.86 -27.99
C ASN A 23 -30.40 -0.56 -28.64
N ILE A 24 -29.36 -0.22 -27.86
CA ILE A 24 -28.00 -0.06 -28.40
C ILE A 24 -27.38 -1.40 -28.80
N LYS A 25 -27.65 -2.47 -28.04
CA LYS A 25 -27.16 -3.84 -28.32
C LYS A 25 -27.87 -4.49 -29.50
N GLU A 26 -29.14 -4.15 -29.72
CA GLU A 26 -29.95 -4.66 -30.84
C GLU A 26 -29.57 -4.02 -32.19
N LYS A 27 -28.86 -2.88 -32.19
CA LYS A 27 -28.33 -2.31 -33.42
C LYS A 27 -27.33 -3.29 -34.06
N PRO A 28 -27.47 -3.58 -35.37
CA PRO A 28 -26.59 -4.52 -36.06
C PRO A 28 -25.15 -4.05 -35.93
N GLN A 29 -24.33 -4.85 -35.24
CA GLN A 29 -22.89 -4.61 -35.17
C GLN A 29 -22.26 -5.12 -36.47
N PRO A 30 -21.28 -4.41 -37.04
CA PRO A 30 -20.60 -4.89 -38.23
C PRO A 30 -19.95 -6.25 -37.95
N THR A 31 -20.15 -7.20 -38.87
CA THR A 31 -19.47 -8.48 -38.84
C THR A 31 -17.96 -8.27 -39.01
N ARG A 32 -17.13 -9.04 -38.30
CA ARG A 32 -15.68 -8.94 -38.41
C ARG A 32 -15.26 -9.19 -39.87
N GLY A 33 -14.75 -8.15 -40.55
CA GLY A 33 -14.26 -8.23 -41.93
C GLY A 33 -15.01 -7.35 -42.93
N ASN A 34 -16.23 -6.91 -42.64
CA ASN A 34 -16.96 -5.96 -43.49
C ASN A 34 -16.78 -4.53 -42.94
N PHE A 35 -16.01 -3.72 -43.66
CA PHE A 35 -15.71 -2.32 -43.33
C PHE A 35 -16.45 -1.32 -44.25
N ASP A 36 -17.64 -1.68 -44.76
CA ASP A 36 -18.49 -0.78 -45.56
C ASP A 36 -19.09 0.39 -44.75
N PHE A 37 -18.73 0.51 -43.48
CA PHE A 37 -19.16 1.59 -42.61
C PHE A 37 -18.06 2.65 -42.50
N ASP A 38 -18.20 3.73 -43.26
CA ASP A 38 -17.29 4.86 -43.18
C ASP A 38 -17.61 5.72 -41.94
N ILE A 39 -16.71 5.61 -40.97
CA ILE A 39 -16.76 6.27 -39.67
C ILE A 39 -16.56 7.80 -39.83
N TRP A 40 -16.01 8.25 -40.97
CA TRP A 40 -15.65 9.64 -41.22
C TRP A 40 -16.73 10.42 -41.98
N THR A 41 -17.63 9.75 -42.72
CA THR A 41 -18.80 10.39 -43.35
C THR A 41 -19.96 10.62 -42.38
N GLN A 42 -19.99 9.92 -41.24
CA GLN A 42 -20.94 10.23 -40.17
C GLN A 42 -20.53 11.50 -39.45
N LYS A 43 -21.04 12.65 -39.91
CA LYS A 43 -21.13 13.86 -39.09
C LYS A 43 -22.00 13.54 -37.88
N SER A 44 -21.39 13.09 -36.80
CA SER A 44 -22.03 13.14 -35.49
C SER A 44 -22.41 14.59 -35.26
N GLU A 45 -23.71 14.85 -35.08
CA GLU A 45 -24.25 16.15 -34.66
C GLU A 45 -23.73 16.45 -33.25
N ASN A 46 -22.45 16.78 -33.16
CA ASN A 46 -21.79 17.09 -31.91
C ASN A 46 -22.34 18.44 -31.42
N LEU A 47 -22.51 18.56 -30.09
CA LEU A 47 -22.92 19.81 -29.41
C LEU A 47 -22.12 21.04 -29.85
N ASN A 48 -20.93 20.84 -30.43
CA ASN A 48 -20.05 21.87 -30.96
C ASN A 48 -20.60 22.59 -32.21
N GLN A 49 -21.63 22.06 -32.87
CA GLN A 49 -22.34 22.72 -33.99
C GLN A 49 -23.47 23.65 -33.53
N ILE A 50 -23.82 23.66 -32.24
CA ILE A 50 -24.82 24.58 -31.72
C ILE A 50 -24.09 25.89 -31.41
N ASP A 51 -24.27 26.91 -32.25
CA ASP A 51 -23.68 28.25 -32.10
C ASP A 51 -24.13 28.92 -30.80
N SER A 52 -23.47 28.58 -29.71
CA SER A 52 -23.81 29.01 -28.35
C SER A 52 -23.59 30.50 -28.06
N GLN A 53 -23.07 31.26 -29.02
CA GLN A 53 -22.73 32.69 -28.85
C GLN A 53 -23.98 33.57 -28.68
N TRP A 54 -25.11 33.21 -29.28
CA TRP A 54 -26.35 34.01 -29.26
C TRP A 54 -27.54 33.34 -28.55
N LEU A 55 -27.39 32.10 -28.07
CA LEU A 55 -28.48 31.37 -27.40
C LEU A 55 -28.42 31.49 -25.88
N THR A 56 -29.56 31.82 -25.26
CA THR A 56 -29.74 31.77 -23.80
C THR A 56 -29.56 30.34 -23.28
N SER A 57 -29.04 30.18 -22.05
CA SER A 57 -28.78 28.86 -21.45
C SER A 57 -30.00 27.91 -21.44
N ASP A 58 -31.22 28.46 -21.39
CA ASP A 58 -32.45 27.69 -21.43
C ASP A 58 -32.80 27.22 -22.85
N THR A 59 -32.66 28.09 -23.86
CA THR A 59 -32.80 27.72 -25.28
C THR A 59 -31.79 26.65 -25.70
N LEU A 60 -30.57 26.70 -25.16
CA LEU A 60 -29.57 25.64 -25.34
C LEU A 60 -30.04 24.32 -24.72
N ARG A 61 -30.61 24.33 -23.51
CA ARG A 61 -31.15 23.10 -22.88
C ARG A 61 -32.29 22.51 -23.68
N HIS A 62 -33.20 23.36 -24.15
CA HIS A 62 -34.35 22.95 -24.94
C HIS A 62 -33.94 22.36 -26.30
N THR A 63 -33.05 23.02 -27.05
CA THR A 63 -32.53 22.51 -28.32
C THR A 63 -31.77 21.20 -28.15
N ILE A 64 -30.95 21.08 -27.11
CA ILE A 64 -30.25 19.85 -26.73
C ILE A 64 -31.25 18.71 -26.43
N ALA A 65 -32.32 19.00 -25.70
CA ALA A 65 -33.37 18.03 -25.39
C ALA A 65 -34.15 17.57 -26.63
N ILE A 66 -34.53 18.49 -27.52
CA ILE A 66 -35.25 18.18 -28.78
C ILE A 66 -34.38 17.35 -29.72
N LYS A 67 -33.10 17.74 -29.89
CA LYS A 67 -32.16 16.97 -30.72
C LYS A 67 -31.77 15.62 -30.09
N GLY A 68 -32.26 15.31 -28.89
CA GLY A 68 -31.93 14.07 -28.17
C GLY A 68 -30.47 13.99 -27.71
N ILE A 69 -29.72 15.10 -27.78
CA ILE A 69 -28.30 15.13 -27.45
C ILE A 69 -28.18 15.22 -25.92
N ARG A 70 -27.42 14.33 -25.29
CA ARG A 70 -27.25 14.35 -23.83
C ARG A 70 -25.91 14.96 -23.45
N LYS A 71 -25.89 16.17 -22.88
CA LYS A 71 -24.68 16.78 -22.30
C LYS A 71 -24.30 16.07 -21.00
N ARG A 72 -23.37 15.11 -21.07
CA ARG A 72 -22.83 14.43 -19.89
C ARG A 72 -21.88 15.36 -19.14
N LYS A 73 -22.11 15.56 -17.84
CA LYS A 73 -21.14 16.25 -16.97
C LYS A 73 -19.98 15.29 -16.69
N ILE A 74 -18.78 15.67 -17.10
CA ILE A 74 -17.56 14.90 -16.85
C ILE A 74 -17.13 15.16 -15.39
N PRO A 75 -16.84 14.12 -14.59
CA PRO A 75 -16.41 14.32 -13.21
C PRO A 75 -15.00 14.94 -13.16
N ALA A 76 -14.78 15.87 -12.23
CA ALA A 76 -13.49 16.56 -12.07
C ALA A 76 -12.32 15.60 -11.77
N THR A 77 -12.60 14.41 -11.24
CA THR A 77 -11.60 13.36 -10.99
C THR A 77 -10.97 12.83 -12.27
N LEU A 78 -11.67 12.87 -13.41
CA LEU A 78 -11.15 12.38 -14.69
C LEU A 78 -9.95 13.20 -15.19
N HIS A 79 -9.90 14.49 -14.85
CA HIS A 79 -8.80 15.38 -15.23
C HIS A 79 -7.56 15.23 -14.34
N LYS A 80 -7.65 14.48 -13.23
CA LYS A 80 -6.52 14.26 -12.33
C LYS A 80 -5.60 13.19 -12.92
N LYS A 81 -4.34 13.57 -13.20
CA LYS A 81 -3.31 12.62 -13.62
C LYS A 81 -3.01 11.63 -12.49
N PRO A 82 -2.84 10.34 -12.79
CA PRO A 82 -2.62 9.30 -11.76
C PRO A 82 -1.23 9.39 -11.09
N SER A 83 -0.25 9.98 -11.78
CA SER A 83 1.14 10.13 -11.35
C SER A 83 1.73 11.47 -11.81
N VAL A 84 2.83 11.88 -11.18
CA VAL A 84 3.62 13.09 -11.52
C VAL A 84 4.72 12.78 -12.55
N VAL A 85 5.06 11.50 -12.74
CA VAL A 85 6.14 11.03 -13.61
C VAL A 85 5.88 11.40 -15.07
N SER A 86 6.95 11.81 -15.75
CA SER A 86 6.89 12.17 -17.16
C SER A 86 6.56 10.97 -18.06
N PRO A 87 5.92 11.16 -19.22
CA PRO A 87 5.60 10.06 -20.13
C PRO A 87 6.80 9.32 -20.73
N ILE A 88 7.95 10.00 -20.84
CA ILE A 88 9.17 9.50 -21.46
C ILE A 88 10.31 9.75 -20.50
N GLU A 89 10.99 8.69 -20.08
CA GLU A 89 12.22 8.81 -19.30
C GLU A 89 13.36 9.21 -20.23
N ILE A 90 14.25 10.07 -19.72
CA ILE A 90 15.42 10.51 -20.47
C ILE A 90 16.50 9.42 -20.32
N PRO A 91 17.01 8.83 -21.41
CA PRO A 91 18.05 7.81 -21.32
C PRO A 91 19.37 8.41 -20.81
N HIS A 92 20.24 7.56 -20.26
CA HIS A 92 21.58 7.99 -19.85
C HIS A 92 22.39 8.40 -21.11
N PRO A 93 23.19 9.48 -21.08
CA PRO A 93 24.06 9.86 -22.21
C PRO A 93 25.00 8.74 -22.70
N GLY A 94 25.46 7.85 -21.80
CA GLY A 94 26.32 6.70 -22.13
C GLY A 94 25.67 5.66 -23.05
N THR A 95 24.35 5.72 -23.25
CA THR A 95 23.60 4.82 -24.16
C THR A 95 23.62 5.30 -25.61
N SER A 96 24.20 6.48 -25.87
CA SER A 96 24.32 7.02 -27.23
C SER A 96 25.18 6.12 -28.12
N TYR A 97 25.05 6.25 -29.44
CA TYR A 97 25.86 5.48 -30.40
C TYR A 97 27.36 5.85 -30.37
N ASN A 98 27.67 7.08 -29.95
CA ASN A 98 29.02 7.63 -29.79
C ASN A 98 29.09 8.47 -28.50
N PRO A 99 29.08 7.83 -27.32
CA PRO A 99 29.11 8.51 -26.03
C PRO A 99 30.51 9.02 -25.72
N SER A 100 30.61 10.03 -24.84
CA SER A 100 31.87 10.37 -24.20
C SER A 100 32.35 9.18 -23.34
N TYR A 101 33.66 8.99 -23.25
CA TYR A 101 34.26 7.92 -22.46
C TYR A 101 33.75 7.93 -21.02
N ASP A 102 33.75 9.09 -20.37
CA ASP A 102 33.31 9.23 -18.98
C ASP A 102 31.85 8.84 -18.78
N ASP A 103 30.97 9.21 -19.72
CA ASP A 103 29.54 8.93 -19.60
C ASP A 103 29.22 7.46 -19.89
N HIS A 104 29.98 6.81 -20.77
CA HIS A 104 29.90 5.38 -21.01
C HIS A 104 30.41 4.58 -19.79
N GLN A 105 31.54 4.97 -19.20
CA GLN A 105 32.06 4.34 -17.98
C GLN A 105 31.12 4.49 -16.80
N LYS A 106 30.48 5.67 -16.63
CA LYS A 106 29.45 5.87 -15.60
C LYS A 106 28.27 4.92 -15.79
N LEU A 107 27.76 4.79 -17.02
CA LEU A 107 26.67 3.85 -17.32
C LEU A 107 27.08 2.41 -17.02
N LEU A 108 28.27 1.98 -17.46
CA LEU A 108 28.78 0.63 -17.19
C LEU A 108 28.96 0.37 -15.69
N HIS A 109 29.43 1.38 -14.94
CA HIS A 109 29.57 1.29 -13.50
C HIS A 109 28.21 1.12 -12.81
N GLU A 110 27.20 1.91 -13.18
CA GLU A 110 25.83 1.77 -12.64
C GLU A 110 25.23 0.39 -12.94
N VAL A 111 25.47 -0.15 -14.14
CA VAL A 111 25.05 -1.50 -14.53
C VAL A 111 25.78 -2.54 -13.70
N ALA A 112 27.11 -2.44 -13.57
CA ALA A 112 27.92 -3.37 -12.80
C ALA A 112 27.52 -3.40 -11.31
N GLU A 113 27.19 -2.24 -10.72
CA GLU A 113 26.68 -2.18 -9.36
C GLU A 113 25.33 -2.88 -9.19
N LYS A 114 24.43 -2.74 -10.17
CA LYS A 114 23.13 -3.44 -10.16
C LYS A 114 23.35 -4.95 -10.28
N GLU A 115 24.22 -5.39 -11.18
CA GLU A 115 24.52 -6.81 -11.38
C GLU A 115 25.18 -7.43 -10.14
N GLN A 116 26.15 -6.73 -9.52
CA GLN A 116 26.76 -7.19 -8.27
C GLN A 116 25.75 -7.37 -7.14
N LYS A 117 24.70 -6.54 -7.07
CA LYS A 117 23.63 -6.69 -6.09
C LYS A 117 22.83 -7.97 -6.35
N LEU A 118 22.47 -8.23 -7.61
CA LEU A 118 21.77 -9.46 -8.00
C LEU A 118 22.62 -10.71 -7.70
N MET A 119 23.91 -10.70 -8.05
CA MET A 119 24.83 -11.81 -7.73
C MET A 119 24.93 -12.08 -6.22
N LYS A 120 24.97 -11.01 -5.39
CA LYS A 120 24.99 -11.14 -3.92
C LYS A 120 23.69 -11.71 -3.38
N GLU A 121 22.55 -11.27 -3.90
CA GLU A 121 21.23 -11.79 -3.54
C GLU A 121 21.09 -13.27 -3.92
N GLU A 122 21.51 -13.64 -5.13
CA GLU A 122 21.52 -15.03 -5.59
C GLU A 122 22.45 -15.90 -4.72
N ALA A 123 23.67 -15.45 -4.44
CA ALA A 123 24.60 -16.15 -3.57
C ALA A 123 24.04 -16.31 -2.15
N HIS A 124 23.35 -15.29 -1.63
CA HIS A 124 22.67 -15.36 -0.34
C HIS A 124 21.54 -16.38 -0.36
N LEU A 125 20.68 -16.37 -1.38
CA LEU A 125 19.59 -17.33 -1.55
C LEU A 125 20.12 -18.76 -1.68
N ASN A 126 21.15 -18.99 -2.50
CA ASN A 126 21.80 -20.28 -2.64
C ASN A 126 22.41 -20.77 -1.32
N ARG A 127 22.95 -19.86 -0.49
CA ARG A 127 23.46 -20.19 0.84
C ARG A 127 22.34 -20.61 1.79
N VAL A 128 21.26 -19.83 1.85
CA VAL A 128 20.15 -20.02 2.81
C VAL A 128 19.23 -21.18 2.40
N THR A 129 19.06 -21.42 1.10
CA THR A 129 18.20 -22.49 0.59
C THR A 129 19.04 -23.74 0.31
N THR A 130 19.91 -23.71 -0.69
CA THR A 130 20.57 -24.93 -1.18
C THR A 130 21.63 -25.47 -0.22
N LYS A 131 22.49 -24.60 0.35
CA LYS A 131 23.62 -25.03 1.18
C LYS A 131 23.25 -25.33 2.63
N MET A 132 22.20 -24.69 3.16
CA MET A 132 21.74 -24.93 4.53
C MET A 132 21.07 -26.29 4.70
N PHE A 133 20.37 -26.78 3.67
CA PHE A 133 19.76 -28.10 3.67
C PHE A 133 20.71 -29.15 3.07
N LYS A 134 21.39 -29.92 3.92
CA LYS A 134 22.16 -31.10 3.48
C LYS A 134 21.17 -32.16 2.99
N LYS A 135 21.34 -32.66 1.76
CA LYS A 135 20.60 -33.84 1.29
C LYS A 135 21.10 -35.05 2.09
N VAL A 136 20.26 -35.56 2.99
CA VAL A 136 20.55 -36.75 3.81
C VAL A 136 20.10 -37.98 3.02
N SER A 137 20.91 -39.03 2.96
CA SER A 137 20.52 -40.31 2.35
C SER A 137 19.42 -40.96 3.18
N ALA A 138 18.54 -41.76 2.55
CA ALA A 138 17.46 -42.46 3.24
C ALA A 138 17.97 -43.27 4.45
N GLU A 139 19.07 -44.00 4.29
CA GLU A 139 19.68 -44.79 5.37
C GLU A 139 20.13 -43.95 6.57
N THR A 140 20.63 -42.74 6.32
CA THR A 140 21.04 -41.82 7.37
C THR A 140 19.84 -41.15 8.03
N GLN A 141 18.72 -40.94 7.32
CA GLN A 141 17.46 -40.51 7.92
C GLN A 141 16.90 -41.59 8.84
N ASP A 142 16.89 -42.85 8.41
CA ASP A 142 16.37 -43.97 9.21
C ASP A 142 17.15 -44.14 10.53
N LYS A 143 18.47 -44.00 10.50
CA LYS A 143 19.31 -44.06 11.71
C LYS A 143 19.04 -42.90 12.68
N VAL A 144 18.85 -41.69 12.17
CA VAL A 144 18.51 -40.52 13.00
C VAL A 144 17.10 -40.68 13.58
N TRP A 145 16.14 -41.12 12.77
CA TRP A 145 14.77 -41.41 13.21
C TRP A 145 14.73 -42.46 14.32
N MET A 146 15.47 -43.55 14.18
CA MET A 146 15.58 -44.59 15.20
C MET A 146 16.19 -44.05 16.50
N LYS A 147 17.18 -43.15 16.41
CA LYS A 147 17.77 -42.50 17.58
C LYS A 147 16.80 -41.55 18.27
N GLU A 148 16.15 -40.67 17.52
CA GLU A 148 15.13 -39.73 18.04
C GLU A 148 13.94 -40.49 18.65
N SER A 149 13.51 -41.59 18.04
CA SER A 149 12.44 -42.46 18.57
C SER A 149 12.83 -43.20 19.86
N SER A 150 14.13 -43.32 20.14
CA SER A 150 14.65 -43.91 21.37
C SER A 150 14.92 -42.88 22.48
N GLU A 151 14.94 -41.59 22.14
CA GLU A 151 15.09 -40.50 23.10
C GLU A 151 13.76 -40.29 23.85
N GLY A 152 13.77 -40.54 25.16
CA GLY A 152 12.56 -40.49 26.00
C GLY A 152 12.19 -41.83 26.63
N LEU A 153 12.83 -42.93 26.23
CA LEU A 153 12.88 -44.10 27.10
C LEU A 153 13.87 -43.83 28.24
N PRO A 154 13.44 -43.92 29.52
CA PRO A 154 14.35 -43.81 30.65
C PRO A 154 15.30 -45.02 30.61
N LEU A 155 16.50 -44.81 30.10
CA LEU A 155 17.64 -45.63 30.47
C LEU A 155 17.95 -45.28 31.92
N ASN A 156 17.52 -46.14 32.84
CA ASN A 156 17.66 -45.98 34.29
C ASN A 156 19.08 -45.55 34.69
N THR A 157 19.28 -44.26 34.89
CA THR A 157 20.32 -43.73 35.78
C THR A 157 19.60 -42.93 36.85
N ASN A 158 19.42 -43.60 37.98
CA ASN A 158 18.83 -43.09 39.21
C ASN A 158 19.50 -41.77 39.62
N ASP A 159 18.72 -40.75 39.97
CA ASP A 159 18.67 -40.24 41.35
C ASP A 159 18.05 -38.83 41.47
N LYS A 160 17.28 -38.70 42.56
CA LYS A 160 17.04 -37.52 43.41
C LYS A 160 15.85 -36.62 43.09
N GLU A 161 14.72 -37.05 43.66
CA GLU A 161 13.85 -36.29 44.59
C GLU A 161 14.32 -34.86 44.93
N ILE A 162 13.43 -33.89 44.72
CA ILE A 162 13.49 -32.59 45.40
C ILE A 162 12.20 -32.44 46.20
N LYS A 163 12.38 -32.44 47.52
CA LYS A 163 11.39 -32.26 48.57
C LYS A 163 10.81 -30.85 48.58
N SER A 164 9.53 -30.81 48.93
CA SER A 164 8.75 -29.70 49.46
C SER A 164 9.26 -29.21 50.81
N GLU A 165 9.25 -27.90 51.04
CA GLU A 165 9.22 -27.28 52.37
C GLU A 165 8.26 -26.07 52.38
N GLU A 166 7.31 -26.13 53.30
CA GLU A 166 6.48 -25.04 53.86
C GLU A 166 7.40 -24.17 54.78
N GLU A 167 7.10 -22.98 55.32
CA GLU A 167 5.86 -22.40 55.86
C GLU A 167 6.17 -20.97 56.38
N ASN A 168 5.11 -20.22 56.69
CA ASN A 168 5.00 -19.06 57.60
C ASN A 168 5.50 -17.66 57.18
N ASP A 169 4.55 -16.72 57.09
CA ASP A 169 4.48 -15.66 58.10
C ASP A 169 3.04 -15.18 58.29
N ASN A 170 2.61 -15.19 59.56
CA ASN A 170 1.32 -14.71 60.02
C ASN A 170 1.33 -13.17 60.03
N ASP A 171 0.55 -12.55 59.14
CA ASP A 171 0.18 -11.13 59.26
C ASP A 171 -1.30 -11.05 59.62
N ASP A 172 -1.58 -10.76 60.89
CA ASP A 172 -2.92 -10.56 61.46
C ASP A 172 -3.54 -9.25 60.92
N PRO A 173 -4.58 -9.28 60.06
CA PRO A 173 -5.12 -8.08 59.42
C PRO A 173 -6.38 -7.59 60.14
N ASN A 174 -6.36 -7.44 61.47
CA ASN A 174 -7.54 -6.98 62.20
C ASN A 174 -7.23 -6.02 63.36
N ARG A 175 -6.85 -4.79 63.02
CA ARG A 175 -6.90 -3.66 63.98
C ARG A 175 -7.64 -2.46 63.41
N ILE A 176 -8.96 -2.52 63.46
CA ILE A 176 -9.83 -1.36 63.20
C ILE A 176 -9.81 -0.51 64.48
N SER A 177 -9.19 0.66 64.44
CA SER A 177 -9.25 1.63 65.54
C SER A 177 -10.69 2.15 65.67
N ILE A 178 -11.45 1.63 66.64
CA ILE A 178 -12.80 2.10 66.93
C ILE A 178 -12.68 3.47 67.61
N ASN A 179 -12.97 4.54 66.87
CA ASN A 179 -12.95 5.90 67.39
C ASN A 179 -14.18 6.11 68.31
N PRO A 180 -14.01 6.63 69.54
CA PRO A 180 -15.13 6.81 70.48
C PRO A 180 -16.22 7.74 69.91
N PRO A 181 -17.49 7.55 70.32
CA PRO A 181 -18.63 8.32 69.82
C PRO A 181 -18.48 9.82 70.06
N VAL A 182 -18.63 10.62 69.00
CA VAL A 182 -18.43 12.08 69.02
C VAL A 182 -19.55 12.76 69.81
N LYS A 183 -19.23 13.28 71.01
CA LYS A 183 -20.15 14.11 71.79
C LYS A 183 -20.21 15.53 71.21
N ASN A 184 -21.40 15.99 70.80
CA ASN A 184 -21.62 17.33 70.24
C ASN A 184 -21.71 18.38 71.36
N MET A 185 -20.58 18.94 71.79
CA MET A 185 -20.55 20.05 72.75
C MET A 185 -20.38 21.40 72.04
N LYS A 186 -21.18 22.40 72.45
CA LYS A 186 -21.04 23.79 71.96
C LYS A 186 -19.69 24.36 72.41
N LYS A 187 -18.99 25.03 71.49
CA LYS A 187 -17.67 25.62 71.76
C LYS A 187 -17.80 26.92 72.56
N THR A 188 -16.94 27.11 73.56
CA THR A 188 -16.84 28.36 74.32
C THR A 188 -16.23 29.49 73.47
N LEU A 189 -16.48 30.76 73.82
CA LEU A 189 -15.96 31.93 73.10
C LEU A 189 -14.43 31.92 72.96
N VAL A 190 -13.71 31.51 74.01
CA VAL A 190 -12.24 31.35 74.00
C VAL A 190 -11.79 30.28 73.00
N LYS A 191 -12.49 29.13 72.95
CA LYS A 191 -12.23 28.07 71.95
C LYS A 191 -12.50 28.57 70.53
N ARG A 192 -13.51 29.43 70.33
CA ARG A 192 -13.82 30.05 69.02
C ARG A 192 -12.76 31.07 68.58
N ARG A 193 -12.21 31.87 69.51
CA ARG A 193 -11.08 32.80 69.26
C ARG A 193 -9.81 32.04 68.88
N LYS A 194 -9.40 31.05 69.67
CA LYS A 194 -8.23 30.20 69.36
C LYS A 194 -8.38 29.47 68.02
N GLN A 195 -9.58 28.99 67.69
CA GLN A 195 -9.85 28.38 66.39
C GLN A 195 -9.70 29.39 65.23
N ARG A 196 -10.11 30.64 65.41
CA ARG A 196 -9.94 31.70 64.40
C ARG A 196 -8.46 32.04 64.19
N GLU A 197 -7.69 32.15 65.27
CA GLU A 197 -6.23 32.36 65.21
C GLU A 197 -5.52 31.19 64.52
N GLN A 198 -5.85 29.94 64.87
CA GLN A 198 -5.32 28.74 64.20
C GLN A 198 -5.66 28.70 62.71
N LYS A 199 -6.90 29.08 62.33
CA LYS A 199 -7.28 29.16 60.91
C LYS A 199 -6.49 30.23 60.16
N LYS A 200 -6.24 31.39 60.77
CA LYS A 200 -5.41 32.45 60.18
C LYS A 200 -3.97 31.99 59.99
N LEU A 201 -3.37 31.39 61.02
CA LEU A 201 -2.02 30.82 60.93
C LEU A 201 -1.92 29.71 59.87
N ALA A 202 -2.91 28.82 59.79
CA ALA A 202 -2.96 27.79 58.76
C ALA A 202 -3.05 28.39 57.35
N PHE A 203 -3.82 29.47 57.18
CA PHE A 203 -3.94 30.21 55.91
C PHE A 203 -2.62 30.88 55.53
N GLU A 204 -1.95 31.56 56.46
CA GLU A 204 -0.63 32.17 56.24
C GLU A 204 0.43 31.12 55.89
N MET A 205 0.46 29.98 56.59
CA MET A 205 1.36 28.88 56.27
C MET A 205 1.07 28.27 54.90
N LYS A 206 -0.20 28.20 54.49
CA LYS A 206 -0.59 27.77 53.14
C LYS A 206 -0.10 28.77 52.09
N ASN A 207 -0.21 30.07 52.33
CA ASN A 207 0.27 31.11 51.43
C ASN A 207 1.80 31.08 51.29
N LYS A 208 2.53 30.97 52.41
CA LYS A 208 3.99 30.80 52.40
C LYS A 208 4.42 29.54 51.63
N LYS A 209 3.69 28.43 51.77
CA LYS A 209 3.92 27.21 50.98
C LYS A 209 3.67 27.45 49.48
N LEU A 210 2.64 28.21 49.12
CA LEU A 210 2.36 28.57 47.72
C LEU A 210 3.46 29.46 47.13
N GLU A 211 3.94 30.46 47.87
CA GLU A 211 5.04 31.32 47.43
C GLU A 211 6.33 30.53 47.20
N LYS A 212 6.68 29.63 48.12
CA LYS A 212 7.81 28.71 47.94
C LYS A 212 7.65 27.82 46.70
N LYS A 213 6.43 27.34 46.43
CA LYS A 213 6.13 26.58 45.20
C LYS A 213 6.34 27.42 43.94
N LYS A 214 5.85 28.67 43.90
CA LYS A 214 6.05 29.59 42.77
C LYS A 214 7.52 29.79 42.44
N ILE A 215 8.37 29.97 43.45
CA ILE A 215 9.82 30.09 43.28
C ILE A 215 10.41 28.79 42.68
N GLY A 216 10.03 27.63 43.21
CA GLY A 216 10.44 26.34 42.67
C GLY A 216 9.98 26.11 41.23
N ASP A 217 8.76 26.54 40.89
CA ASP A 217 8.22 26.44 39.54
C ASP A 217 8.96 27.36 38.55
N MET A 218 9.40 28.54 38.99
CA MET A 218 10.23 29.42 38.17
C MET A 218 11.55 28.76 37.75
N TYR A 219 12.18 27.99 38.64
CA TYR A 219 13.37 27.20 38.27
C TYR A 219 13.04 26.05 37.31
N LYS A 220 11.87 25.41 37.46
CA LYS A 220 11.42 24.36 36.53
C LYS A 220 11.15 24.90 35.13
N LEU A 221 10.72 26.16 34.98
CA LEU A 221 10.47 26.76 33.66
C LEU A 221 11.68 26.64 32.72
N ARG A 222 12.90 26.87 33.23
CA ARG A 222 14.13 26.74 32.42
C ARG A 222 14.35 25.31 31.89
N PHE A 223 14.02 24.32 32.71
CA PHE A 223 14.10 22.92 32.29
C PHE A 223 13.00 22.56 31.30
N LEU A 224 11.78 23.06 31.51
CA LEU A 224 10.67 22.90 30.58
C LEU A 224 10.98 23.52 29.22
N GLU A 225 11.52 24.75 29.20
CA GLU A 225 11.95 25.42 27.97
C GLU A 225 12.99 24.60 27.21
N LYS A 226 14.04 24.13 27.89
CA LYS A 226 15.06 23.26 27.29
C LYS A 226 14.49 21.94 26.77
N ASN A 227 13.46 21.41 27.43
CA ASN A 227 12.79 20.19 26.97
C ASN A 227 11.90 20.46 25.76
N ILE A 228 11.17 21.58 25.77
CA ILE A 228 10.34 22.02 24.64
C ILE A 228 11.22 22.25 23.41
N SER A 229 12.33 22.97 23.53
CA SER A 229 13.24 23.22 22.40
C SER A 229 13.80 21.92 21.81
N LYS A 230 14.25 20.98 22.65
CA LYS A 230 14.68 19.64 22.20
C LYS A 230 13.58 18.87 21.49
N ILE A 231 12.34 18.93 22.00
CA ILE A 231 11.18 18.27 21.38
C ILE A 231 10.89 18.90 20.02
N GLU A 232 10.90 20.23 19.92
CA GLU A 232 10.67 20.97 18.69
C GLU A 232 11.73 20.69 17.62
N GLU A 233 13.02 20.67 17.99
CA GLU A 233 14.12 20.29 17.09
C GLU A 233 13.92 18.87 16.54
N LYS A 234 13.62 17.91 17.42
CA LYS A 234 13.34 16.52 17.01
C LYS A 234 12.12 16.46 16.08
N GLN A 235 11.05 17.17 16.41
CA GLN A 235 9.85 17.23 15.58
C GLN A 235 10.12 17.85 14.21
N LYS A 236 10.94 18.91 14.14
CA LYS A 236 11.37 19.54 12.88
C LYS A 236 12.14 18.57 12.00
N ILE A 237 13.10 17.83 12.56
CA ILE A 237 13.85 16.79 11.83
C ILE A 237 12.90 15.71 11.29
N LEU A 238 11.97 15.22 12.12
CA LEU A 238 11.00 14.21 11.70
C LEU A 238 10.04 14.74 10.63
N ARG A 239 9.61 16.00 10.72
CA ARG A 239 8.78 16.65 9.71
C ARG A 239 9.51 16.72 8.37
N ASN A 240 10.76 17.20 8.36
CA ASN A 240 11.58 17.26 7.16
C ASN A 240 11.79 15.88 6.53
N LYS A 241 12.01 14.84 7.35
CA LYS A 241 12.10 13.45 6.87
C LYS A 241 10.78 12.99 6.24
N ARG A 242 9.63 13.26 6.88
CA ARG A 242 8.30 12.91 6.35
C ARG A 242 8.01 13.62 5.03
N GLU A 243 8.37 14.89 4.91
CA GLU A 243 8.21 15.68 3.68
C GLU A 243 9.06 15.11 2.54
N LYS A 244 10.34 14.79 2.80
CA LYS A 244 11.23 14.13 1.83
C LYS A 244 10.65 12.79 1.36
N ILE A 245 10.20 11.94 2.30
CA ILE A 245 9.58 10.65 1.98
C ILE A 245 8.28 10.84 1.19
N LYS A 246 7.46 11.84 1.52
CA LYS A 246 6.22 12.14 0.80
C LYS A 246 6.50 12.59 -0.64
N ALA A 247 7.54 13.39 -0.84
CA ALA A 247 7.98 13.81 -2.18
C ALA A 247 8.44 12.59 -3.01
N ILE A 248 9.30 11.74 -2.44
CA ILE A 248 9.77 10.51 -3.10
C ILE A 248 8.58 9.60 -3.45
N LYS A 249 7.71 9.29 -2.48
CA LYS A 249 6.51 8.46 -2.68
C LYS A 249 5.50 9.02 -3.69
N SER A 250 5.52 10.32 -3.95
CA SER A 250 4.66 10.93 -4.96
C SER A 250 5.14 10.64 -6.38
N SER A 251 6.45 10.41 -6.56
CA SER A 251 7.08 10.03 -7.81
C SER A 251 7.19 8.51 -7.98
N GLU A 252 7.23 7.75 -6.89
CA GLU A 252 7.31 6.29 -6.94
C GLU A 252 6.02 5.66 -7.53
N PRO A 253 6.16 4.55 -8.27
CA PRO A 253 5.02 3.80 -8.78
C PRO A 253 4.19 3.18 -7.64
N LYS A 254 2.87 3.25 -7.76
CA LYS A 254 1.92 2.69 -6.78
C LYS A 254 1.67 1.22 -7.07
N VAL A 255 1.35 0.47 -6.01
CA VAL A 255 0.97 -0.94 -6.13
C VAL A 255 -0.50 -1.03 -6.54
N LEU A 256 -0.75 -1.25 -7.84
CA LEU A 256 -2.11 -1.38 -8.40
C LEU A 256 -2.63 -2.84 -8.40
N ALA A 257 -1.74 -3.82 -8.38
CA ALA A 257 -2.06 -5.25 -8.42
C ALA A 257 -1.22 -6.03 -7.40
N LYS A 258 -1.46 -7.34 -7.30
CA LYS A 258 -0.65 -8.25 -6.46
C LYS A 258 0.83 -8.23 -6.86
N THR A 259 1.11 -8.13 -8.15
CA THR A 259 2.46 -8.04 -8.70
C THR A 259 3.00 -6.63 -8.45
N LYS A 260 4.24 -6.52 -7.94
CA LYS A 260 4.92 -5.24 -7.79
C LYS A 260 5.48 -4.78 -9.14
N PHE A 261 5.63 -3.46 -9.31
CA PHE A 261 6.34 -2.95 -10.48
C PHE A 261 7.83 -3.25 -10.35
N GLU A 262 8.40 -3.77 -11.42
CA GLU A 262 9.84 -3.99 -11.57
C GLU A 262 10.33 -3.05 -12.69
N PRO A 263 11.36 -2.22 -12.44
CA PRO A 263 11.92 -1.33 -13.45
C PRO A 263 12.50 -2.13 -14.62
N ALA A 264 12.57 -1.53 -15.80
CA ALA A 264 13.28 -2.12 -16.92
C ALA A 264 14.80 -2.11 -16.64
N GLU A 265 15.48 -3.16 -17.07
CA GLU A 265 16.94 -3.15 -17.14
C GLU A 265 17.39 -2.07 -18.14
N PRO A 266 18.44 -1.31 -17.84
CA PRO A 266 18.96 -0.31 -18.76
C PRO A 266 19.56 -1.01 -19.99
N ASP A 267 19.24 -0.52 -21.18
CA ASP A 267 19.92 -0.94 -22.40
C ASP A 267 21.32 -0.30 -22.43
N PHE A 268 22.36 -1.07 -22.72
CA PHE A 268 23.73 -0.58 -22.86
C PHE A 268 24.50 -1.43 -23.88
N LYS A 269 25.61 -0.89 -24.40
CA LYS A 269 26.55 -1.58 -25.28
C LYS A 269 27.90 -1.72 -24.59
N MET A 270 28.60 -2.83 -24.83
CA MET A 270 29.98 -2.98 -24.40
C MET A 270 30.92 -2.12 -25.24
N GLY A 271 32.12 -1.82 -24.74
CA GLY A 271 33.09 -1.01 -25.50
C GLY A 271 33.43 -1.60 -26.88
N ASN A 272 33.46 -2.93 -26.98
CA ASN A 272 33.74 -3.65 -28.24
C ASN A 272 32.57 -3.59 -29.25
N GLU A 273 31.37 -3.31 -28.77
CA GLU A 273 30.13 -3.24 -29.58
C GLU A 273 29.83 -1.80 -30.03
N LEU A 274 30.64 -0.85 -29.61
CA LEU A 274 30.48 0.55 -29.95
C LEU A 274 31.08 0.82 -31.34
N SER A 275 30.23 1.09 -32.32
CA SER A 275 30.65 1.22 -33.72
C SER A 275 31.10 2.62 -34.13
N GLY A 276 30.89 3.64 -33.30
CA GLY A 276 31.24 5.06 -33.55
C GLY A 276 30.42 5.75 -34.66
N ASN A 277 29.89 4.99 -35.61
CA ASN A 277 29.14 5.47 -36.78
C ASN A 277 27.70 4.93 -36.81
N LEU A 278 26.74 5.79 -37.17
CA LEU A 278 25.31 5.44 -37.21
C LEU A 278 24.98 4.33 -38.22
N ARG A 279 25.71 4.24 -39.33
CA ARG A 279 25.48 3.20 -40.36
C ARG A 279 25.73 1.78 -39.85
N ASN A 280 26.63 1.63 -38.90
CA ASN A 280 27.05 0.34 -38.34
C ASN A 280 26.48 0.14 -36.93
N ALA A 281 25.58 1.03 -36.47
CA ALA A 281 25.04 0.96 -35.12
C ALA A 281 23.85 0.00 -35.09
N ASP A 282 24.00 -1.10 -34.36
CA ASP A 282 22.89 -2.01 -34.14
C ASP A 282 21.82 -1.36 -33.25
N PRO A 283 20.52 -1.50 -33.59
CA PRO A 283 19.44 -1.02 -32.75
C PRO A 283 19.40 -1.84 -31.45
N THR A 284 19.37 -1.14 -30.32
CA THR A 284 19.28 -1.76 -28.99
C THR A 284 17.91 -1.52 -28.37
N GLY A 285 17.44 -2.49 -27.59
CA GLY A 285 16.22 -2.37 -26.80
C GLY A 285 14.93 -2.68 -27.54
N ASN A 286 13.81 -2.63 -26.81
CA ASN A 286 12.47 -2.81 -27.36
C ASN A 286 11.55 -1.67 -26.91
N LEU A 287 11.15 -0.83 -27.87
CA LEU A 287 10.28 0.32 -27.63
C LEU A 287 8.94 -0.07 -26.99
N LEU A 288 8.35 -1.20 -27.37
CA LEU A 288 7.08 -1.64 -26.79
C LEU A 288 7.24 -2.01 -25.32
N LYS A 289 8.37 -2.63 -24.95
CA LYS A 289 8.69 -2.98 -23.55
C LYS A 289 8.87 -1.70 -22.72
N ASP A 290 9.61 -0.73 -23.24
CA ASP A 290 9.82 0.57 -22.60
C ASP A 290 8.50 1.34 -22.40
N ARG A 291 7.68 1.48 -23.46
CA ARG A 291 6.36 2.14 -23.35
C ARG A 291 5.43 1.43 -22.38
N TYR A 292 5.44 0.10 -22.36
CA TYR A 292 4.65 -0.68 -21.42
C TYR A 292 5.11 -0.45 -19.97
N LYS A 293 6.42 -0.40 -19.72
CA LYS A 293 6.98 -0.10 -18.40
C LYS A 293 6.72 1.35 -17.96
N SER A 294 6.82 2.33 -18.86
CA SER A 294 6.42 3.72 -18.61
C SER A 294 4.94 3.85 -18.24
N LEU A 295 4.04 3.10 -18.91
CA LEU A 295 2.61 3.08 -18.55
C LEU A 295 2.36 2.49 -17.15
N GLN A 296 3.14 1.48 -16.76
CA GLN A 296 3.08 0.91 -15.42
C GLN A 296 3.59 1.88 -14.36
N GLN A 297 4.74 2.50 -14.61
CA GLN A 297 5.34 3.47 -13.69
C GLN A 297 4.45 4.69 -13.47
N ARG A 298 3.74 5.12 -14.53
CA ARG A 298 2.75 6.19 -14.45
C ARG A 298 1.42 5.80 -13.82
N ASN A 299 1.28 4.56 -13.33
CA ASN A 299 0.05 4.04 -12.75
C ASN A 299 -1.16 4.07 -13.70
N ILE A 300 -0.93 3.97 -15.02
CA ILE A 300 -2.01 3.87 -16.03
C ILE A 300 -2.39 2.41 -16.23
N VAL A 301 -1.40 1.53 -16.29
CA VAL A 301 -1.56 0.09 -16.46
C VAL A 301 -1.03 -0.62 -15.22
N ALA A 302 -1.76 -1.60 -14.71
CA ALA A 302 -1.28 -2.39 -13.58
C ALA A 302 -0.19 -3.39 -14.03
N PRO A 303 0.88 -3.60 -13.25
CA PRO A 303 1.85 -4.66 -13.51
C PRO A 303 1.18 -6.03 -13.43
N SER A 304 1.46 -6.88 -14.42
CA SER A 304 0.85 -8.21 -14.56
C SER A 304 1.83 -9.20 -15.15
N THR A 305 1.67 -10.48 -14.80
CA THR A 305 2.42 -11.60 -15.36
C THR A 305 1.56 -12.37 -16.37
N ARG A 306 2.21 -12.96 -17.38
CA ARG A 306 1.51 -13.74 -18.39
C ARG A 306 0.93 -15.02 -17.77
N VAL A 307 -0.39 -15.13 -17.77
CA VAL A 307 -1.08 -16.34 -17.31
C VAL A 307 -1.15 -17.36 -18.46
N LEU A 308 -0.24 -18.34 -18.45
CA LEU A 308 -0.16 -19.36 -19.51
C LEU A 308 -1.25 -20.42 -19.42
N LYS A 309 -1.51 -20.94 -18.21
CA LYS A 309 -2.49 -21.99 -17.96
C LYS A 309 -3.61 -21.43 -17.11
N ARG A 310 -4.83 -21.48 -17.62
CA ARG A 310 -6.02 -21.28 -16.79
C ARG A 310 -6.38 -22.63 -16.19
N ASN A 311 -6.47 -22.70 -14.86
CA ASN A 311 -6.91 -23.90 -14.16
C ASN A 311 -8.37 -24.16 -14.50
N LYS A 312 -8.60 -24.90 -15.58
CA LYS A 312 -9.90 -25.46 -15.91
C LYS A 312 -9.97 -26.85 -15.31
N ALA A 313 -11.11 -27.21 -14.73
CA ALA A 313 -11.34 -28.58 -14.31
C ALA A 313 -11.09 -29.53 -15.48
N LYS A 314 -10.43 -30.66 -15.23
CA LYS A 314 -10.26 -31.72 -16.22
C LYS A 314 -11.65 -32.33 -16.49
N VAL A 315 -12.29 -31.90 -17.57
CA VAL A 315 -13.57 -32.49 -18.01
C VAL A 315 -13.26 -33.83 -18.65
N LYS A 316 -13.84 -34.91 -18.10
CA LYS A 316 -13.79 -36.24 -18.73
C LYS A 316 -14.47 -36.14 -20.10
N LYS A 317 -13.72 -36.46 -21.16
CA LYS A 317 -14.26 -36.55 -22.52
C LYS A 317 -14.65 -38.00 -22.76
N TYR A 318 -15.93 -38.24 -22.98
CA TYR A 318 -16.45 -39.54 -23.39
C TYR A 318 -16.68 -39.51 -24.90
N ILE A 319 -16.41 -40.64 -25.54
CA ILE A 319 -16.81 -40.86 -26.93
C ILE A 319 -18.30 -41.21 -26.88
N LYS A 320 -19.11 -40.57 -27.71
CA LYS A 320 -20.53 -40.89 -27.82
C LYS A 320 -20.68 -42.33 -28.32
N ALA A 321 -21.64 -43.09 -27.78
CA ALA A 321 -21.87 -44.48 -28.14
C ALA A 321 -22.05 -44.69 -29.65
N ASP A 322 -22.60 -43.69 -30.34
CA ASP A 322 -22.89 -43.73 -31.78
C ASP A 322 -21.63 -43.59 -32.66
N HIS A 323 -20.49 -43.17 -32.11
CA HIS A 323 -19.26 -42.97 -32.89
C HIS A 323 -18.42 -44.25 -32.87
N LYS A 324 -18.51 -45.04 -33.95
CA LYS A 324 -17.66 -46.23 -34.16
C LYS A 324 -16.20 -45.81 -34.37
N ILE A 325 -15.30 -46.32 -33.53
CA ILE A 325 -13.86 -46.17 -33.70
C ILE A 325 -13.36 -47.41 -34.46
N THR A 326 -12.92 -47.24 -35.70
CA THR A 326 -12.06 -48.24 -36.34
C THR A 326 -10.66 -48.07 -35.75
N MET A 327 -10.35 -48.80 -34.68
CA MET A 327 -8.97 -48.87 -34.20
C MET A 327 -8.15 -49.57 -35.28
N PRO A 328 -7.05 -48.98 -35.80
CA PRO A 328 -6.17 -49.74 -36.69
C PRO A 328 -5.63 -50.93 -35.90
N SER A 329 -5.86 -52.14 -36.41
CA SER A 329 -5.31 -53.36 -35.81
C SER A 329 -3.80 -53.23 -35.78
N THR A 330 -3.22 -53.12 -34.60
CA THR A 330 -1.78 -53.19 -34.40
C THR A 330 -1.29 -54.54 -34.91
N LYS A 331 -0.48 -54.52 -35.96
CA LYS A 331 0.42 -55.63 -36.31
C LYS A 331 1.70 -55.52 -35.49
#